data_AF-A0A4Q7YVP1-F1
#
_entry.id   AF-A0A4Q7YVP1-F1
#
_cell.length_a   1.000
_cell.length_b   1.000
_cell.length_c   1.000
_cell.angle_alpha   90.00
_cell.angle_beta   90.00
_cell.angle_gamma   90.00
#
_symmetry.space_group_name_H-M   'P 1'
#
loop_
_entity.id
_entity.type
_entity.pdbx_description
1 polymer ?
#
loop_
_entity_poly.entity_id
_entity_poly.type
_entity_poly.pdbx_seq_one_letter_code
_entity_poly.pdbx_strand_id
1 'polypeptide(L)'
;MRSGVDHLSEVELIRYLDGEMSSSERELASHHLEGCEECRAGLAETLEIGEELKASDMGNSRAAANGEQAHMLLRAKLAEARGAEVGSLGDRVRSFVRTRLSLSYIYGVAAFAGVVAVIFGLPGLHRSVADIAVSLPNRALTPGMTHTVSLQDICAAGDEDLDPAVPYSRQEAVFREYGISIDHSAKDFQVDYLISPQLGGTDDVRNLWPQSYSETRWNARAKDALERHLSRMVCEKKIDLAEAQREIATNWIAAYQKYLGTSRPG
;
A
#
# COMPACT_ATOMS: atom_id res chain seq x y z
N MET A 1 -6.95 6.91 -60.05
CA MET A 1 -6.28 5.76 -59.38
C MET A 1 -5.80 6.28 -58.04
N ARG A 2 -6.42 5.83 -56.94
CA ARG A 2 -6.09 6.30 -55.58
C ARG A 2 -4.84 5.57 -55.11
N SER A 3 -3.73 6.30 -54.97
CA SER A 3 -2.55 5.86 -54.24
C SER A 3 -2.80 6.15 -52.76
N GLY A 4 -3.37 5.18 -52.04
CA GLY A 4 -3.37 5.17 -50.58
C GLY A 4 -2.54 3.99 -50.15
N VAL A 5 -1.44 4.23 -49.43
CA VAL A 5 -0.65 3.15 -48.83
C VAL A 5 -1.48 2.65 -47.65
N ASP A 6 -2.07 1.47 -47.76
CA ASP A 6 -2.71 0.81 -46.62
C ASP A 6 -1.59 0.29 -45.71
N HIS A 7 -1.48 0.90 -44.52
CA HIS A 7 -0.58 0.49 -43.46
C HIS A 7 -1.23 -0.57 -42.57
N LEU A 8 -0.42 -1.42 -41.94
CA LEU A 8 -0.90 -2.30 -40.89
C LEU A 8 -1.36 -1.48 -39.67
N SER A 9 -2.53 -1.81 -39.14
CA SER A 9 -3.02 -1.23 -37.89
C SER A 9 -2.21 -1.74 -36.69
N GLU A 10 -2.24 -0.99 -35.59
CA GLU A 10 -1.58 -1.36 -34.33
C GLU A 10 -2.03 -2.74 -33.83
N VAL A 11 -3.33 -3.05 -33.96
CA VAL A 11 -3.88 -4.37 -33.61
C VAL A 11 -3.30 -5.50 -34.47
N GLU A 12 -3.06 -5.24 -35.75
CA GLU A 12 -2.44 -6.23 -36.65
C GLU A 12 -0.95 -6.43 -36.35
N LEU A 13 -0.25 -5.36 -35.98
CA LEU A 13 1.15 -5.44 -35.53
C LEU A 13 1.27 -6.25 -34.23
N ILE A 14 0.37 -6.05 -33.27
CA ILE A 14 0.31 -6.83 -32.03
C ILE A 14 0.02 -8.31 -32.34
N ARG A 15 -1.00 -8.60 -33.16
CA ARG A 15 -1.33 -9.99 -33.56
C ARG A 15 -0.19 -10.67 -34.32
N TYR A 16 0.59 -9.90 -35.09
CA TYR A 16 1.78 -10.40 -35.76
C TYR A 16 2.86 -10.81 -34.76
N LEU A 17 3.12 -9.98 -33.73
CA LEU A 17 4.08 -10.24 -32.64
C LEU A 17 3.67 -11.43 -31.76
N ASP A 18 2.40 -11.51 -31.39
CA ASP A 18 1.88 -12.54 -30.48
C ASP A 18 1.69 -13.91 -31.15
N GLY A 19 1.94 -14.00 -32.46
CA GLY A 19 1.80 -15.27 -33.16
C GLY A 19 0.35 -15.63 -33.54
N GLU A 20 -0.60 -14.71 -33.37
CA GLU A 20 -2.05 -14.95 -33.51
C GLU A 20 -2.61 -14.78 -34.93
N MET A 21 -1.77 -14.38 -35.90
CA MET A 21 -2.15 -14.35 -37.32
C MET A 21 -2.11 -15.75 -37.95
N SER A 22 -3.02 -15.99 -38.91
CA SER A 22 -2.92 -17.18 -39.78
C SER A 22 -1.65 -17.13 -40.62
N SER A 23 -1.23 -18.29 -41.16
CA SER A 23 0.01 -18.38 -41.95
C SER A 23 0.02 -17.44 -43.16
N SER A 24 -1.12 -17.31 -43.86
CA SER A 24 -1.26 -16.43 -45.03
C SER A 24 -1.24 -14.94 -44.65
N GLU A 25 -1.87 -14.57 -43.54
CA GLU A 25 -1.87 -13.19 -43.05
C GLU A 25 -0.48 -12.77 -42.58
N ARG A 26 0.24 -13.67 -41.91
CA ARG A 26 1.61 -13.44 -41.45
C ARG A 26 2.56 -13.23 -42.62
N GLU A 27 2.43 -14.00 -43.70
CA GLU A 27 3.27 -13.85 -44.89
C GLU A 27 3.05 -12.49 -45.56
N LEU A 28 1.79 -12.06 -45.72
CA LEU A 28 1.44 -10.72 -46.24
C LEU A 28 1.96 -9.59 -45.35
N ALA A 29 1.79 -9.71 -44.03
CA ALA A 29 2.30 -8.72 -43.08
C ALA A 29 3.83 -8.65 -43.12
N SER A 30 4.53 -9.79 -43.18
CA SER A 30 6.00 -9.83 -43.26
C SER A 30 6.52 -9.15 -44.53
N HIS A 31 5.91 -9.44 -45.68
CA HIS A 31 6.26 -8.81 -46.96
C HIS A 31 5.99 -7.29 -46.95
N HIS A 32 4.92 -6.85 -46.28
CA HIS A 32 4.63 -5.42 -46.10
C HIS A 32 5.67 -4.73 -45.20
N LEU A 33 6.05 -5.37 -44.08
CA LEU A 33 7.05 -4.86 -43.15
C LEU A 33 8.44 -4.72 -43.77
N GLU A 34 8.80 -5.55 -44.75
CA GLU A 34 10.06 -5.41 -45.50
C GLU A 34 10.10 -4.12 -46.34
N GLY A 35 8.96 -3.64 -46.82
CA GLY A 35 8.85 -2.48 -47.71
C GLY A 35 8.37 -1.18 -47.05
N CYS A 36 7.87 -1.22 -45.81
CA CYS A 36 7.27 -0.06 -45.13
C CYS A 36 8.08 0.34 -43.88
N GLU A 37 8.68 1.53 -43.90
CA GLU A 37 9.44 2.05 -42.76
C GLU A 37 8.55 2.42 -41.57
N GLU A 38 7.38 3.00 -41.81
CA GLU A 38 6.43 3.40 -40.76
C GLU A 38 5.91 2.19 -39.96
N CYS A 39 5.52 1.10 -40.64
CA CYS A 39 5.07 -0.11 -39.95
C CYS A 39 6.21 -0.81 -39.17
N ARG A 40 7.46 -0.69 -39.62
CA ARG A 40 8.62 -1.19 -38.85
C ARG A 40 8.88 -0.36 -37.59
N ALA A 41 8.73 0.96 -37.68
CA ALA A 41 8.87 1.84 -36.53
C ALA A 41 7.77 1.54 -35.48
N GLY A 42 6.51 1.42 -35.90
CA GLY A 42 5.41 1.06 -34.98
C GLY A 42 5.56 -0.34 -34.37
N LEU A 43 6.11 -1.31 -35.11
CA LEU A 43 6.42 -2.63 -34.57
C LEU A 43 7.52 -2.58 -33.49
N ALA A 44 8.55 -1.75 -33.69
CA ALA A 44 9.63 -1.58 -32.72
C ALA A 44 9.15 -0.92 -31.42
N GLU A 45 8.29 0.09 -31.51
CA GLU A 45 7.64 0.72 -30.36
C GLU A 45 6.79 -0.28 -29.55
N THR A 46 6.03 -1.12 -30.26
CA THR A 46 5.20 -2.16 -29.63
C THR A 46 6.06 -3.21 -28.89
N LEU A 47 7.23 -3.56 -29.43
CA LEU A 47 8.17 -4.48 -28.81
C LEU A 47 8.78 -3.92 -27.52
N GLU A 48 9.15 -2.63 -27.50
CA GLU A 48 9.72 -1.96 -26.33
C GLU A 48 8.71 -1.93 -25.16
N ILE A 49 7.46 -1.56 -25.44
CA ILE A 49 6.37 -1.58 -24.46
C ILE A 49 6.15 -3.01 -23.92
N GLY A 50 6.24 -4.02 -24.80
CA GLY A 50 6.10 -5.42 -24.41
C GLY A 50 7.21 -5.92 -23.47
N GLU A 51 8.44 -5.44 -23.61
CA GLU A 51 9.56 -5.78 -22.72
C GLU A 51 9.42 -5.13 -21.34
N GLU A 52 8.98 -3.87 -21.26
CA GLU A 52 8.71 -3.19 -20.00
C GLU A 52 7.57 -3.86 -19.20
N LEU A 53 6.52 -4.30 -19.90
CA LEU A 53 5.42 -5.05 -19.29
C LEU A 53 5.88 -6.42 -18.76
N LYS A 54 6.70 -7.16 -19.51
CA LYS A 54 7.27 -8.44 -19.05
C LYS A 54 8.19 -8.26 -17.84
N ALA A 55 8.97 -7.18 -17.79
CA ALA A 55 9.81 -6.85 -16.64
C ALA A 55 8.97 -6.55 -15.39
N SER A 56 7.86 -5.83 -15.57
CA SER A 56 6.90 -5.51 -14.50
C SER A 56 6.14 -6.73 -13.99
N ASP A 57 5.71 -7.63 -14.90
CA ASP A 57 5.01 -8.86 -14.54
C ASP A 57 5.91 -9.87 -13.80
N MET A 58 7.20 -9.97 -14.18
CA MET A 58 8.18 -10.74 -13.41
C MET A 58 8.41 -10.16 -12.00
N GLY A 59 8.38 -8.83 -11.86
CA GLY A 59 8.44 -8.15 -10.56
C GLY A 59 7.24 -8.49 -9.67
N ASN A 60 6.03 -8.42 -10.22
CA ASN A 60 4.79 -8.78 -9.52
C ASN A 60 4.75 -10.26 -9.13
N SER A 61 5.14 -11.15 -10.04
CA SER A 61 5.21 -12.60 -9.80
C SER A 61 6.20 -12.94 -8.68
N ARG A 62 7.34 -12.25 -8.64
CA ARG A 62 8.35 -12.42 -7.57
C ARG A 62 7.84 -11.89 -6.22
N ALA A 63 7.10 -10.79 -6.21
CA ALA A 63 6.45 -10.26 -5.01
C ALA A 63 5.37 -11.22 -4.48
N ALA A 64 4.55 -11.79 -5.36
CA ALA A 64 3.54 -12.78 -5.01
C ALA A 64 4.16 -14.06 -4.43
N ALA A 65 5.21 -14.59 -5.05
CA ALA A 65 5.94 -15.77 -4.57
C ALA A 65 6.55 -15.55 -3.17
N ASN A 66 7.11 -14.37 -2.92
CA ASN A 66 7.64 -14.00 -1.59
C ASN A 66 6.54 -13.92 -0.54
N GLY A 67 5.36 -13.39 -0.89
CA GLY A 67 4.20 -13.32 0.00
C GLY A 67 3.67 -14.71 0.38
N GLU A 68 3.59 -15.62 -0.58
CA GLU A 68 3.17 -17.01 -0.33
C GLU A 68 4.17 -17.76 0.55
N GLN A 69 5.47 -17.56 0.34
CA GLN A 69 6.53 -18.16 1.16
C GLN A 69 6.50 -17.64 2.60
N ALA A 70 6.22 -16.35 2.81
CA ALA A 70 6.04 -15.76 4.14
C ALA A 70 4.80 -16.34 4.86
N HIS A 71 3.70 -16.52 4.14
CA HIS A 71 2.48 -17.15 4.67
C HIS A 71 2.71 -18.62 5.06
N MET A 72 3.46 -19.38 4.26
CA MET A 72 3.81 -20.77 4.59
C MET A 72 4.69 -20.85 5.84
N LEU A 73 5.68 -19.96 5.97
CA LEU A 73 6.54 -19.91 7.15
C LEU A 73 5.75 -19.58 8.43
N LEU A 74 4.82 -18.62 8.33
CA LEU A 74 3.93 -18.27 9.44
C LEU A 74 3.01 -19.43 9.82
N ARG A 75 2.42 -20.13 8.84
CA ARG A 75 1.60 -21.33 9.10
C ARG A 75 2.41 -22.45 9.76
N ALA A 76 3.65 -22.69 9.30
CA ALA A 76 4.54 -23.67 9.90
C ALA A 76 4.85 -23.32 11.36
N LYS A 77 5.13 -22.04 11.66
CA LYS A 77 5.36 -21.57 13.03
C LYS A 77 4.13 -21.69 13.94
N LEU A 78 2.94 -21.41 13.41
CA LEU A 78 1.68 -21.59 14.13
C LEU A 78 1.37 -23.08 14.36
N ALA A 79 1.71 -23.97 13.42
CA ALA A 79 1.58 -25.41 13.58
C ALA A 79 2.58 -25.96 14.62
N GLU A 80 3.82 -25.44 14.63
CA GLU A 80 4.84 -25.75 15.63
C GLU A 80 4.38 -25.32 17.04
N ALA A 81 3.76 -24.14 17.16
CA ALA A 81 3.16 -23.66 18.40
C ALA A 81 1.95 -24.50 18.86
N ARG A 82 1.16 -25.04 17.92
CA ARG A 82 0.04 -25.96 18.22
C ARG A 82 0.49 -27.39 18.55
N GLY A 83 1.61 -27.84 17.97
CA GLY A 83 2.18 -29.17 18.21
C GLY A 83 2.86 -29.34 19.58
N ALA A 84 3.15 -28.23 20.27
CA ALA A 84 3.69 -28.25 21.62
C ALA A 84 2.67 -28.67 22.70
N GLU A 85 1.39 -28.87 22.34
CA GLU A 85 0.32 -29.29 23.25
C GLU A 85 -0.31 -30.65 22.89
N VAL A 86 0.44 -31.75 22.87
CA VAL A 86 -0.16 -33.08 23.14
C VAL A 86 0.84 -33.98 23.87
N GLY A 87 0.94 -33.80 25.19
CA GLY A 87 1.52 -34.78 26.10
C GLY A 87 0.66 -34.81 27.35
N SER A 88 -0.16 -35.86 27.49
CA SER A 88 -1.06 -36.18 28.63
C SER A 88 -0.75 -35.37 29.90
N LEU A 89 -1.50 -34.27 30.08
CA LEU A 89 -1.48 -33.39 31.26
C LEU A 89 -1.68 -34.18 32.57
N GLY A 90 -2.36 -35.33 32.52
CA GLY A 90 -2.68 -36.14 33.69
C GLY A 90 -1.49 -36.90 34.30
N ASP A 91 -0.57 -37.40 33.48
CA ASP A 91 0.48 -38.31 33.95
C ASP A 91 1.73 -37.56 34.44
N ARG A 92 2.02 -36.39 33.86
CA ARG A 92 3.15 -35.53 34.30
C ARG A 92 2.83 -34.78 35.60
N VAL A 93 1.57 -34.37 35.82
CA VAL A 93 1.16 -33.67 37.04
C VAL A 93 1.27 -34.57 38.28
N ARG A 94 0.92 -35.85 38.16
CA ARG A 94 0.93 -36.80 39.30
C ARG A 94 2.34 -37.11 39.82
N SER A 95 3.35 -37.09 38.96
CA SER A 95 4.76 -37.27 39.35
C SER A 95 5.38 -35.99 39.92
N PHE A 96 4.93 -34.81 39.48
CA PHE A 96 5.53 -33.53 39.86
C PHE A 96 5.02 -33.02 41.22
N VAL A 97 3.73 -33.27 41.55
CA VAL A 97 3.09 -32.87 42.81
C VAL A 97 3.72 -33.54 44.04
N ARG A 98 4.40 -34.68 43.89
CA ARG A 98 4.91 -35.45 45.03
C ARG A 98 6.26 -34.97 45.57
N THR A 99 7.02 -34.13 44.85
CA THR A 99 8.45 -33.97 45.21
C THR A 99 8.95 -32.57 45.54
N ARG A 100 8.44 -31.45 44.99
CA ARG A 100 8.97 -30.11 45.37
C ARG A 100 8.00 -28.94 45.18
N LEU A 101 7.13 -28.68 46.15
CA LEU A 101 6.59 -27.33 46.38
C LEU A 101 7.54 -26.59 47.32
N SER A 102 8.60 -26.00 46.77
CA SER A 102 9.45 -25.07 47.51
C SER A 102 8.78 -23.69 47.54
N LEU A 103 8.84 -23.01 48.69
CA LEU A 103 8.21 -21.70 48.94
C LEU A 103 8.53 -20.65 47.85
N SER A 104 9.67 -20.76 47.18
CA SER A 104 10.07 -19.92 46.03
C SER A 104 9.11 -19.99 44.84
N TYR A 105 8.42 -21.12 44.61
CA TYR A 105 7.41 -21.23 43.56
C TYR A 105 6.16 -20.41 43.88
N ILE A 106 5.76 -20.39 45.16
CA ILE A 106 4.60 -19.61 45.62
C ILE A 106 4.90 -18.11 45.49
N TYR A 107 6.09 -17.67 45.88
CA TYR A 107 6.51 -16.28 45.72
C TYR A 107 6.64 -15.87 44.24
N GLY A 108 7.16 -16.76 43.38
CA GLY A 108 7.27 -16.50 41.94
C GLY A 108 5.90 -16.33 41.25
N VAL A 109 4.94 -17.20 41.58
CA VAL A 109 3.57 -17.11 41.03
C VAL A 109 2.84 -15.87 41.54
N ALA A 110 2.97 -15.53 42.83
CA ALA A 110 2.34 -14.33 43.40
C ALA A 110 2.92 -13.03 42.80
N ALA A 111 4.24 -12.97 42.59
CA ALA A 111 4.88 -11.81 41.95
C ALA A 111 4.43 -11.66 40.49
N PHE A 112 4.34 -12.75 39.74
CA PHE A 112 3.86 -12.72 38.35
C PHE A 112 2.38 -12.30 38.27
N ALA A 113 1.53 -12.83 39.13
CA ALA A 113 0.12 -12.44 39.21
C ALA A 113 -0.06 -10.96 39.58
N GLY A 114 0.79 -10.42 40.47
CA GLY A 114 0.81 -8.99 40.80
C GLY A 114 1.18 -8.10 39.62
N VAL A 115 2.20 -8.48 38.84
CA VAL A 115 2.61 -7.75 37.63
C VAL A 115 1.50 -7.77 36.56
N VAL A 116 0.88 -8.94 36.34
CA VAL A 116 -0.25 -9.08 35.42
C VAL A 116 -1.44 -8.23 35.88
N ALA A 117 -1.78 -8.25 37.17
CA ALA A 117 -2.87 -7.43 37.70
C ALA A 117 -2.62 -5.92 37.58
N VAL A 118 -1.36 -5.45 37.69
CA VAL A 118 -1.00 -4.05 37.45
C VAL A 118 -1.12 -3.67 35.98
N ILE A 119 -0.71 -4.55 35.07
CA ILE A 119 -0.79 -4.33 33.61
C ILE A 119 -2.26 -4.28 33.15
N PHE A 120 -3.11 -5.19 33.64
CA PHE A 120 -4.52 -5.28 33.25
C PHE A 120 -5.48 -4.41 34.09
N GLY A 121 -5.05 -3.96 35.28
CA GLY A 121 -5.85 -3.18 36.22
C GLY A 121 -5.70 -1.66 36.08
N LEU A 122 -4.72 -1.16 35.31
CA LEU A 122 -4.55 0.27 35.04
C LEU A 122 -5.29 0.66 33.74
N PRO A 123 -6.43 1.36 33.82
CA PRO A 123 -7.15 1.80 32.63
C PRO A 123 -6.31 2.86 31.91
N GLY A 124 -5.72 2.50 30.77
CA GLY A 124 -4.98 3.45 29.92
C GLY A 124 -3.78 2.88 29.16
N LEU A 125 -3.23 1.72 29.56
CA LEU A 125 -2.03 1.16 28.90
C LEU A 125 -2.32 0.22 27.72
N HIS A 126 -3.55 -0.27 27.58
CA HIS A 126 -3.92 -1.21 26.51
C HIS A 126 -4.63 -0.58 25.28
N ARG A 127 -4.77 0.74 25.21
CA ARG A 127 -5.34 1.44 24.03
C ARG A 127 -4.31 2.33 23.34
N SER A 128 -3.47 1.75 22.48
CA SER A 128 -2.62 2.55 21.60
C SER A 128 -2.20 1.90 20.29
N VAL A 129 -2.13 0.57 20.17
CA VAL A 129 -1.64 -0.03 18.91
C VAL A 129 -2.77 -0.26 17.89
N ALA A 130 -3.95 -0.69 18.35
CA ALA A 130 -5.09 -0.95 17.46
C ALA A 130 -5.63 0.34 16.81
N ASP A 131 -5.75 1.44 17.57
CA ASP A 131 -6.24 2.72 17.06
C ASP A 131 -5.30 3.35 16.02
N ILE A 132 -3.99 3.04 16.04
CA ILE A 132 -3.01 3.55 15.07
C ILE A 132 -3.05 2.74 13.77
N ALA A 133 -3.41 1.46 13.83
CA ALA A 133 -3.42 0.58 12.67
C ALA A 133 -4.56 0.90 11.69
N VAL A 134 -5.69 1.44 12.16
CA VAL A 134 -6.79 1.91 11.29
C VAL A 134 -6.43 3.24 10.63
N SER A 135 -5.72 4.11 11.35
CA SER A 135 -5.32 5.44 10.88
C SER A 135 -4.18 5.47 9.87
N LEU A 136 -3.58 4.33 9.53
CA LEU A 136 -2.47 4.26 8.56
C LEU A 136 -2.88 3.45 7.33
N PRO A 137 -2.55 3.91 6.12
CA PRO A 137 -2.78 3.12 4.92
C PRO A 137 -1.91 1.86 4.91
N ASN A 138 -2.40 0.83 4.23
CA ASN A 138 -1.59 -0.34 3.91
C ASN A 138 -0.60 0.06 2.80
N ARG A 139 0.68 0.20 3.14
CA ARG A 139 1.73 0.61 2.19
C ARG A 139 1.89 -0.30 0.96
N ALA A 140 1.45 -1.56 1.03
CA ALA A 140 1.49 -2.45 -0.12
C ALA A 140 0.42 -2.09 -1.16
N LEU A 141 -0.70 -1.51 -0.72
CA LEU A 141 -1.81 -1.06 -1.58
C LEU A 141 -1.65 0.43 -1.92
N THR A 142 -1.24 1.24 -0.95
CA THR A 142 -1.08 2.69 -1.09
C THR A 142 0.35 3.11 -0.78
N PRO A 143 1.31 2.88 -1.69
CA PRO A 143 2.70 3.33 -1.53
C PRO A 143 2.89 4.86 -1.62
N GLY A 144 1.91 5.61 -2.15
CA GLY A 144 1.98 7.06 -2.31
C GLY A 144 2.46 7.49 -3.69
N MET A 145 1.67 7.21 -4.73
CA MET A 145 2.03 7.53 -6.12
C MET A 145 2.07 9.04 -6.38
N THR A 146 3.21 9.53 -6.90
CA THR A 146 3.44 10.93 -7.26
C THR A 146 3.70 11.10 -8.75
N HIS A 147 3.64 12.32 -9.24
CA HIS A 147 4.10 12.68 -10.59
C HIS A 147 5.19 13.75 -10.52
N THR A 148 5.92 13.93 -11.63
CA THR A 148 6.96 14.95 -11.71
C THR A 148 6.29 16.33 -11.77
N VAL A 149 6.53 17.14 -10.74
CA VAL A 149 6.05 18.53 -10.64
C VAL A 149 7.21 19.46 -10.38
N SER A 150 7.15 20.68 -10.91
CA SER A 150 8.11 21.71 -10.51
C SER A 150 7.65 22.37 -9.20
N LEU A 151 8.60 22.83 -8.38
CA LEU A 151 8.28 23.64 -7.20
C LEU A 151 7.51 24.90 -7.57
N GLN A 152 7.71 25.42 -8.79
CA GLN A 152 6.98 26.59 -9.25
C GLN A 152 5.49 26.25 -9.45
N ASP A 153 5.16 25.09 -10.00
CA ASP A 153 3.78 24.70 -10.26
C ASP A 153 2.99 24.49 -8.95
N ILE A 154 3.57 23.77 -8.00
CA ILE A 154 2.90 23.46 -6.71
C ILE A 154 2.90 24.63 -5.72
N CYS A 155 3.74 25.64 -5.91
CA CYS A 155 3.81 26.82 -5.03
C CYS A 155 3.21 28.10 -5.68
N ALA A 156 2.87 28.08 -6.98
CA ALA A 156 2.35 29.23 -7.71
C ALA A 156 0.91 29.57 -7.33
N ALA A 157 0.08 28.55 -7.11
CA ALA A 157 -1.22 28.70 -6.50
C ALA A 157 -1.09 28.14 -5.09
N GLY A 158 -1.42 28.94 -4.07
CA GLY A 158 -1.76 28.39 -2.76
C GLY A 158 -3.10 27.65 -2.88
N ASP A 159 -3.16 26.63 -3.74
CA ASP A 159 -4.31 25.76 -3.85
C ASP A 159 -4.50 25.12 -2.48
N GLU A 160 -5.57 25.53 -1.80
CA GLU A 160 -5.87 25.08 -0.45
C GLU A 160 -6.60 23.74 -0.46
N ASP A 161 -6.99 23.24 -1.65
CA ASP A 161 -7.67 21.95 -1.78
C ASP A 161 -6.65 20.81 -1.65
N LEU A 162 -6.65 20.18 -0.48
CA LEU A 162 -5.79 19.04 -0.15
C LEU A 162 -6.37 17.74 -0.69
N ASP A 163 -7.70 17.67 -0.77
CA ASP A 163 -8.46 16.45 -1.05
C ASP A 163 -9.47 16.67 -2.18
N PRO A 164 -9.02 16.94 -3.42
CA PRO A 164 -9.92 17.07 -4.55
C PRO A 164 -10.82 15.85 -4.70
N ALA A 165 -12.08 16.08 -5.07
CA ALA A 165 -13.09 15.03 -5.15
C ALA A 165 -12.63 13.83 -6.00
N VAL A 166 -12.48 12.67 -5.37
CA VAL A 166 -12.13 11.42 -6.04
C VAL A 166 -13.36 10.87 -6.77
N PRO A 167 -13.30 10.57 -8.08
CA PRO A 167 -14.43 9.99 -8.82
C PRO A 167 -14.89 8.65 -8.22
N TYR A 168 -16.20 8.40 -8.27
CA TYR A 168 -16.81 7.19 -7.69
C TYR A 168 -16.15 5.88 -8.15
N SER A 169 -15.80 5.77 -9.43
CA SER A 169 -15.13 4.60 -10.00
C SER A 169 -13.77 4.30 -9.35
N ARG A 170 -13.03 5.33 -8.92
CA ARG A 170 -11.79 5.16 -8.18
C ARG A 170 -12.04 4.81 -6.73
N GLN A 171 -13.03 5.42 -6.09
CA GLN A 171 -13.39 5.06 -4.73
C GLN A 171 -13.75 3.57 -4.63
N GLU A 172 -14.53 3.07 -5.59
CA GLU A 172 -14.86 1.65 -5.72
C GLU A 172 -13.62 0.76 -5.90
N ALA A 173 -12.66 1.19 -6.73
CA ALA A 173 -11.41 0.47 -6.92
C ALA A 173 -10.60 0.37 -5.61
N VAL A 174 -10.48 1.48 -4.87
CA VAL A 174 -9.79 1.53 -3.56
C VAL A 174 -10.46 0.58 -2.57
N PHE A 175 -11.80 0.66 -2.42
CA PHE A 175 -12.51 -0.23 -1.50
C PHE A 175 -12.35 -1.71 -1.87
N ARG A 176 -12.39 -2.04 -3.16
CA ARG A 176 -12.16 -3.40 -3.64
C ARG A 176 -10.76 -3.92 -3.31
N GLU A 177 -9.71 -3.11 -3.50
CA GLU A 177 -8.33 -3.49 -3.16
C GLU A 177 -8.14 -3.69 -1.65
N TYR A 178 -8.82 -2.88 -0.84
CA TYR A 178 -8.82 -3.00 0.61
C TYR A 178 -9.77 -4.09 1.15
N GLY A 179 -10.52 -4.77 0.29
CA GLY A 179 -11.48 -5.81 0.69
C GLY A 179 -12.68 -5.27 1.47
N ILE A 180 -13.05 -4.01 1.27
CA ILE A 180 -14.17 -3.33 1.95
C ILE A 180 -15.41 -3.42 1.07
N SER A 181 -16.54 -3.86 1.64
CA SER A 181 -17.82 -3.90 0.92
C SER A 181 -18.38 -2.49 0.69
N ILE A 182 -18.83 -2.23 -0.54
CA ILE A 182 -19.39 -0.93 -0.97
C ILE A 182 -20.65 -0.55 -0.18
N ASP A 183 -21.45 -1.53 0.24
CA ASP A 183 -22.74 -1.31 0.92
C ASP A 183 -22.61 -0.54 2.25
N HIS A 184 -21.42 -0.56 2.85
CA HIS A 184 -21.09 0.14 4.09
C HIS A 184 -19.94 1.15 3.96
N SER A 185 -19.19 1.11 2.85
CA SER A 185 -17.93 1.85 2.71
C SER A 185 -18.09 3.37 2.79
N ALA A 186 -19.08 3.93 2.08
CA ALA A 186 -19.27 5.39 2.01
C ALA A 186 -19.75 6.03 3.33
N LYS A 187 -20.22 5.23 4.30
CA LYS A 187 -20.64 5.73 5.62
C LYS A 187 -19.52 5.68 6.65
N ASP A 188 -18.62 4.71 6.50
CA ASP A 188 -17.57 4.41 7.48
C ASP A 188 -16.21 4.98 7.06
N PHE A 189 -16.03 5.28 5.76
CA PHE A 189 -14.76 5.72 5.19
C PHE A 189 -14.90 6.86 4.17
N GLN A 190 -13.90 7.73 4.16
CA GLN A 190 -13.56 8.64 3.06
C GLN A 190 -12.42 8.03 2.25
N VAL A 191 -12.45 8.17 0.92
CA VAL A 191 -11.25 7.87 0.11
C VAL A 191 -10.41 9.13 0.04
N ASP A 192 -9.19 9.01 0.54
CA ASP A 192 -8.27 10.13 0.78
C ASP A 192 -6.91 9.89 0.11
N TYR A 193 -6.20 10.96 -0.22
CA TYR A 193 -4.84 10.91 -0.78
C TYR A 193 -3.83 10.66 0.35
N LEU A 194 -2.86 9.76 0.15
CA LEU A 194 -1.74 9.60 1.09
C LEU A 194 -0.75 10.77 0.95
N ILE A 195 -0.46 11.16 -0.29
CA ILE A 195 0.29 12.37 -0.63
C ILE A 195 -0.69 13.31 -1.33
N SER A 196 -0.95 14.49 -0.78
CA SER A 196 -1.83 15.48 -1.42
C SER A 196 -1.25 16.03 -2.73
N PRO A 197 -2.09 16.56 -3.64
CA PRO A 197 -1.64 17.19 -4.89
C PRO A 197 -0.65 18.35 -4.69
N GLN A 198 -0.75 19.07 -3.56
CA GLN A 198 0.17 20.14 -3.17
C GLN A 198 1.60 19.65 -2.88
N LEU A 199 1.75 18.34 -2.66
CA LEU A 199 3.03 17.64 -2.56
C LEU A 199 3.32 16.76 -3.78
N GLY A 200 2.63 16.99 -4.91
CA GLY A 200 2.83 16.25 -6.16
C GLY A 200 2.19 14.85 -6.18
N GLY A 201 1.27 14.56 -5.25
CA GLY A 201 0.49 13.33 -5.27
C GLY A 201 -0.45 13.24 -6.46
N THR A 202 -0.77 12.01 -6.85
CA THR A 202 -1.69 11.71 -7.97
C THR A 202 -3.03 11.15 -7.46
N ASP A 203 -4.05 11.14 -8.32
CA ASP A 203 -5.32 10.46 -8.06
C ASP A 203 -5.29 8.96 -8.43
N ASP A 204 -4.10 8.39 -8.58
CA ASP A 204 -3.88 6.95 -8.78
C ASP A 204 -4.33 6.17 -7.54
N VAL A 205 -4.94 5.00 -7.74
CA VAL A 205 -5.41 4.13 -6.65
C VAL A 205 -4.28 3.80 -5.65
N ARG A 206 -3.03 3.74 -6.12
CA ARG A 206 -1.82 3.53 -5.30
C ARG A 206 -1.41 4.74 -4.44
N ASN A 207 -2.09 5.88 -4.58
CA ASN A 207 -1.98 7.02 -3.68
C ASN A 207 -3.28 7.25 -2.88
N LEU A 208 -4.32 6.47 -3.12
CA LEU A 208 -5.61 6.62 -2.45
C LEU A 208 -5.81 5.51 -1.42
N TRP A 209 -6.49 5.81 -0.32
CA TRP A 209 -6.79 4.84 0.72
C TRP A 209 -8.11 5.15 1.44
N PRO A 210 -8.78 4.14 2.03
CA PRO A 210 -9.98 4.34 2.82
C PRO A 210 -9.62 4.81 4.23
N GLN A 211 -9.79 6.09 4.50
CA GLN A 211 -9.62 6.70 5.81
C GLN A 211 -10.92 6.60 6.62
N SER A 212 -10.86 6.09 7.84
CA SER A 212 -12.07 5.89 8.65
C SER A 212 -12.61 7.19 9.24
N TYR A 213 -13.94 7.37 9.19
CA TYR A 213 -14.63 8.43 9.92
C TYR A 213 -14.72 8.18 11.43
N SER A 214 -14.48 6.96 11.88
CA SER A 214 -14.59 6.57 13.31
C SER A 214 -13.42 7.06 14.16
N GLU A 215 -12.34 7.49 13.52
CA GLU A 215 -11.12 7.90 14.18
C GLU A 215 -11.29 9.30 14.79
N THR A 216 -11.15 9.39 16.11
CA THR A 216 -11.31 10.65 16.83
C THR A 216 -9.98 11.37 17.02
N ARG A 217 -8.88 10.63 17.12
CA ARG A 217 -7.54 11.19 17.35
C ARG A 217 -6.83 11.48 16.03
N TRP A 218 -6.41 10.45 15.31
CA TRP A 218 -5.66 10.59 14.06
C TRP A 218 -6.61 10.66 12.87
N ASN A 219 -7.35 11.77 12.76
CA ASN A 219 -8.38 11.96 11.74
C ASN A 219 -7.90 12.78 10.52
N ALA A 220 -8.77 12.93 9.52
CA ALA A 220 -8.55 13.77 8.33
C ALA A 220 -7.96 15.15 8.68
N ARG A 221 -8.60 15.89 9.61
CA ARG A 221 -8.14 17.24 10.00
C ARG A 221 -6.71 17.26 10.50
N ALA A 222 -6.28 16.22 11.22
CA ALA A 222 -4.90 16.08 11.68
C ALA A 222 -3.95 15.89 10.49
N LYS A 223 -4.31 15.04 9.54
CA LYS A 223 -3.54 14.83 8.31
C LYS A 223 -3.49 16.11 7.47
N ASP A 224 -4.61 16.79 7.25
CA ASP A 224 -4.66 18.06 6.51
C ASP A 224 -3.72 19.12 7.11
N ALA A 225 -3.67 19.18 8.45
CA ALA A 225 -2.79 20.12 9.15
C ALA A 225 -1.31 19.81 8.91
N LEU A 226 -0.95 18.52 8.83
CA LEU A 226 0.40 18.11 8.40
C LEU A 226 0.65 18.47 6.94
N GLU A 227 -0.27 18.17 6.04
CA GLU A 227 -0.08 18.40 4.60
C GLU A 227 0.11 19.87 4.27
N ARG A 228 -0.73 20.75 4.85
CA ARG A 228 -0.51 22.21 4.76
C ARG A 228 0.83 22.64 5.31
N HIS A 229 1.24 22.05 6.44
CA HIS A 229 2.51 22.39 7.05
C HIS A 229 3.70 21.98 6.17
N LEU A 230 3.69 20.76 5.64
CA LEU A 230 4.72 20.25 4.73
C LEU A 230 4.76 21.05 3.43
N SER A 231 3.61 21.30 2.81
CA SER A 231 3.50 22.11 1.58
C SER A 231 4.15 23.48 1.78
N ARG A 232 3.81 24.17 2.87
CA ARG A 232 4.44 25.46 3.23
C ARG A 232 5.95 25.34 3.44
N MET A 233 6.43 24.30 4.13
CA MET A 233 7.87 24.10 4.33
C MET A 233 8.62 23.83 3.03
N VAL A 234 8.02 23.09 2.10
CA VAL A 234 8.57 22.84 0.76
C VAL A 234 8.66 24.14 -0.04
N CYS A 235 7.58 24.94 -0.07
CA CYS A 235 7.58 26.22 -0.76
C CYS A 235 8.53 27.26 -0.14
N GLU A 236 8.73 27.21 1.18
CA GLU A 236 9.75 27.98 1.89
C GLU A 236 11.17 27.39 1.76
N LYS A 237 11.34 26.27 1.06
CA LYS A 237 12.60 25.53 0.88
C LYS A 237 13.28 25.12 2.19
N LYS A 238 12.49 24.86 3.24
CA LYS A 238 12.96 24.36 4.54
C LYS A 238 13.18 22.84 4.53
N ILE A 239 12.45 22.14 3.67
CA ILE A 239 12.62 20.70 3.38
C ILE A 239 12.50 20.49 1.88
N ASP A 240 13.11 19.42 1.38
CA ASP A 240 12.97 19.01 -0.02
C ASP A 240 11.59 18.36 -0.24
N LEU A 241 11.01 18.55 -1.44
CA LEU A 241 9.75 17.90 -1.82
C LEU A 241 9.81 16.37 -1.67
N ALA A 242 10.92 15.75 -2.11
CA ALA A 242 11.13 14.31 -1.98
C ALA A 242 11.25 13.86 -0.51
N GLU A 243 11.73 14.73 0.39
CA GLU A 243 11.70 14.43 1.83
C GLU A 243 10.27 14.47 2.35
N ALA A 244 9.51 15.52 2.05
CA ALA A 244 8.11 15.65 2.48
C ALA A 244 7.26 14.44 2.01
N GLN A 245 7.37 14.08 0.73
CA GLN A 245 6.69 12.92 0.13
C GLN A 245 7.05 11.61 0.85
N ARG A 246 8.36 11.37 1.09
CA ARG A 246 8.82 10.16 1.77
C ARG A 246 8.31 10.08 3.21
N GLU A 247 8.35 11.18 3.95
CA GLU A 247 7.95 11.23 5.36
C GLU A 247 6.46 10.94 5.52
N ILE A 248 5.60 11.60 4.73
CA ILE A 248 4.14 11.40 4.80
C ILE A 248 3.74 9.99 4.33
N ALA A 249 4.30 9.50 3.22
CA ALA A 249 3.98 8.17 2.69
C ALA A 249 4.49 7.03 3.59
N THR A 250 5.59 7.27 4.31
CA THR A 250 6.09 6.31 5.30
C THR A 250 5.13 6.26 6.47
N ASN A 251 4.97 7.35 7.20
CA ASN A 251 4.12 7.36 8.38
C ASN A 251 3.69 8.79 8.66
N TRP A 252 2.53 9.18 8.12
CA TRP A 252 2.00 10.52 8.29
C TRP A 252 1.78 10.89 9.77
N ILE A 253 1.48 9.93 10.66
CA ILE A 253 1.36 10.19 12.11
C ILE A 253 2.72 10.56 12.71
N ALA A 254 3.79 9.84 12.35
CA ALA A 254 5.14 10.16 12.81
C ALA A 254 5.62 11.49 12.22
N ALA A 255 5.31 11.77 10.94
CA ALA A 255 5.59 13.05 10.31
C ALA A 255 4.83 14.20 11.00
N TYR A 256 3.56 14.01 11.36
CA TYR A 256 2.78 14.97 12.15
C TYR A 256 3.51 15.33 13.44
N GLN A 257 3.94 14.32 14.20
CA GLN A 257 4.64 14.52 15.46
C GLN A 257 5.99 15.22 15.27
N LYS A 258 6.73 14.88 14.20
CA LYS A 258 8.02 15.49 13.85
C LYS A 258 7.89 16.98 13.50
N TYR A 259 6.93 17.34 12.63
CA TYR A 259 6.86 18.68 12.06
C TYR A 259 5.97 19.65 12.83
N LEU A 260 4.93 19.17 13.52
CA LEU A 260 4.07 20.02 14.36
C LEU A 260 4.52 20.05 15.83
N GLY A 261 5.47 19.19 16.23
CA GLY A 261 6.04 19.18 17.58
C GLY A 261 5.02 18.78 18.66
N THR A 262 3.91 18.14 18.28
CA THR A 262 2.86 17.69 19.20
C THR A 262 2.63 16.19 19.07
N SER A 263 2.53 15.50 20.20
CA SER A 263 2.19 14.07 20.26
C SER A 263 0.68 13.81 20.14
N ARG A 264 -0.12 14.86 20.01
CA ARG A 264 -1.58 14.82 19.87
C ARG A 264 -2.05 15.87 18.87
N PRO A 265 -2.92 15.51 17.93
CA PRO A 265 -3.59 16.48 17.10
C PRO A 265 -4.57 17.32 17.93
N GLY A 266 -4.68 18.60 17.56
CA GLY A 266 -5.52 19.60 18.22
C GLY A 266 -6.95 19.64 17.69
#